data_AF-A0A7C3LLS1-F1
#
_entry.id   AF-A0A7C3LLS1-F1
#
_cell.length_a   1.000
_cell.length_b   1.000
_cell.length_c   1.000
_cell.angle_alpha   90.00
_cell.angle_beta   90.00
_cell.angle_gamma   90.00
#
_symmetry.space_group_name_H-M   'P 1'
#
loop_
_entity.id
_entity.type
_entity.pdbx_description
1 polymer ?
#
loop_
_entity_poly.entity_id
_entity_poly.type
_entity_poly.pdbx_seq_one_letter_code
_entity_poly.pdbx_strand_id
1 'polypeptide(L)'
;DALERAGVYTRVMSAIEMRAIAEPYIRRRAIRHLEKGRVVIFSAGTGNPYFSTDTAAALRATEIGADVVIKATKVDGIYDSDPKKNPAAKKFEQMTHIDFLNRRLSVMDSTAVTLCMENTLPILVLNFWDPQALTGALRGEAIGTFVNS
;
A
#
# COMPACT_ATOMS: atom_id res chain seq x y z
N ASP A 1 -1.42 -15.73 13.22
CA ASP A 1 -2.62 -16.23 13.90
C ASP A 1 -3.90 -16.15 13.06
N ALA A 2 -4.59 -15.00 12.92
CA ALA A 2 -5.89 -14.94 12.19
C ALA A 2 -5.86 -15.59 10.78
N LEU A 3 -4.84 -15.28 9.97
CA LEU A 3 -4.64 -15.87 8.65
C LEU A 3 -4.36 -17.39 8.71
N GLU A 4 -3.56 -17.83 9.67
CA GLU A 4 -3.20 -19.25 9.81
C GLU A 4 -4.38 -20.10 10.26
N ARG A 5 -5.23 -19.56 11.14
CA ARG A 5 -6.51 -20.21 11.50
C ARG A 5 -7.47 -20.32 10.32
N ALA A 6 -7.35 -19.42 9.35
CA ALA A 6 -8.05 -19.49 8.07
C ALA A 6 -7.33 -20.36 7.01
N GLY A 7 -6.26 -21.09 7.39
CA GLY A 7 -5.51 -21.96 6.48
C GLY A 7 -4.51 -21.25 5.57
N VAL A 8 -4.28 -19.94 5.78
CA VAL A 8 -3.37 -19.13 4.96
C VAL A 8 -1.96 -19.17 5.53
N TYR A 9 -1.04 -19.80 4.80
CA TYR A 9 0.38 -19.83 5.17
C TYR A 9 0.96 -18.42 5.18
N THR A 10 1.42 -17.99 6.35
CA THR A 10 1.85 -16.61 6.59
C THR A 10 3.30 -16.56 7.09
N ARG A 11 4.04 -15.50 6.76
CA ARG A 11 5.37 -15.21 7.30
C ARG A 11 5.48 -13.76 7.72
N VAL A 12 5.97 -13.53 8.94
CA VAL A 12 6.24 -12.18 9.44
C VAL A 12 7.72 -11.89 9.28
N MET A 13 8.04 -10.78 8.62
CA MET A 13 9.42 -10.32 8.39
C MET A 13 9.58 -8.91 8.95
N SER A 14 10.55 -8.72 9.83
CA SER A 14 10.80 -7.44 10.51
C SER A 14 12.02 -6.72 9.95
N ALA A 15 11.92 -5.41 9.77
CA ALA A 15 13.06 -4.56 9.42
C ALA A 15 14.09 -4.43 10.57
N ILE A 16 13.66 -4.65 11.82
CA ILE A 16 14.51 -4.70 13.01
C ILE A 16 14.62 -6.16 13.46
N GLU A 17 15.83 -6.65 13.70
CA GLU A 17 16.06 -8.04 14.09
C GLU A 17 15.36 -8.38 15.42
N MET A 18 14.49 -9.39 15.39
CA MET A 18 13.72 -9.87 16.55
C MET A 18 13.72 -11.41 16.57
N ARG A 19 14.85 -12.01 16.98
CA ARG A 19 15.13 -13.46 16.84
C ARG A 19 14.00 -14.40 17.28
N ALA A 20 13.30 -14.07 18.36
CA ALA A 20 12.24 -14.92 18.92
C ALA A 20 10.84 -14.62 18.36
N ILE A 21 10.66 -13.55 17.58
CA ILE A 21 9.32 -13.01 17.24
C ILE A 21 9.06 -13.08 15.73
N ALA A 22 10.04 -12.70 14.90
CA ALA A 22 9.87 -12.59 13.45
C ALA A 22 11.17 -12.86 12.70
N GLU A 23 11.06 -13.29 11.44
CA GLU A 23 12.23 -13.41 10.57
C GLU A 23 12.82 -12.01 10.30
N PRO A 24 14.15 -11.83 10.21
CA PRO A 24 14.70 -10.58 9.68
C PRO A 24 14.30 -10.42 8.21
N TYR A 25 14.01 -9.18 7.80
CA TYR A 25 13.71 -8.90 6.40
C TYR A 25 14.92 -9.19 5.51
N ILE A 26 14.72 -10.10 4.55
CA ILE A 26 15.68 -10.43 3.50
C ILE A 26 14.91 -10.49 2.19
N ARG A 27 15.15 -9.53 1.30
CA ARG A 27 14.43 -9.37 0.02
C ARG A 27 14.23 -10.69 -0.74
N ARG A 28 15.32 -11.44 -0.98
CA ARG A 28 15.28 -12.71 -1.71
C ARG A 28 14.43 -13.78 -1.01
N ARG A 29 14.38 -13.76 0.33
CA ARG A 29 13.55 -14.68 1.11
C ARG A 29 12.07 -14.27 1.06
N ALA A 30 11.77 -12.98 1.11
CA ALA A 30 10.41 -12.47 0.93
C ALA A 30 9.83 -12.89 -0.42
N ILE A 31 10.57 -12.66 -1.50
CA ILE A 31 10.21 -13.10 -2.86
C ILE A 31 9.98 -14.60 -2.89
N ARG A 32 10.88 -15.40 -2.30
CA ARG A 32 10.73 -16.87 -2.23
C ARG A 32 9.50 -17.32 -1.45
N HIS A 33 9.06 -16.57 -0.44
CA HIS A 33 7.81 -16.86 0.27
C HIS A 33 6.60 -16.55 -0.62
N LEU A 34 6.62 -15.43 -1.35
CA LEU A 34 5.57 -15.05 -2.30
C LEU A 34 5.43 -16.05 -3.45
N GLU A 35 6.55 -16.51 -4.05
CA GLU A 35 6.58 -17.57 -5.07
C GLU A 35 5.92 -18.89 -4.60
N LYS A 36 5.89 -19.13 -3.30
CA LYS A 36 5.26 -20.31 -2.69
C LYS A 36 3.80 -20.10 -2.30
N GLY A 37 3.20 -18.97 -2.71
CA GLY A 37 1.81 -18.62 -2.39
C GLY A 37 1.59 -18.25 -0.92
N ARG A 38 2.62 -17.80 -0.21
CA ARG A 38 2.50 -17.40 1.20
C ARG A 38 2.19 -15.90 1.31
N VAL A 39 1.39 -15.53 2.30
CA VAL A 39 1.24 -14.13 2.69
C VAL A 39 2.47 -13.70 3.48
N VAL A 40 3.08 -12.58 3.10
CA VAL A 40 4.21 -11.98 3.82
C VAL A 40 3.74 -10.70 4.50
N ILE A 41 3.91 -10.63 5.83
CA ILE A 41 3.61 -9.46 6.65
C ILE A 41 4.93 -8.78 6.97
N PHE A 42 5.11 -7.55 6.48
CA PHE A 42 6.27 -6.73 6.82
C PHE A 42 6.00 -5.92 8.10
N SER A 43 6.90 -5.99 9.06
CA SER A 43 6.81 -5.26 10.33
C SER A 43 8.03 -4.36 10.56
N ALA A 44 7.92 -3.48 11.55
CA ALA A 44 8.93 -2.45 11.88
C ALA A 44 9.23 -1.44 10.76
N GLY A 45 8.34 -1.31 9.76
CA GLY A 45 8.44 -0.31 8.71
C GLY A 45 9.74 -0.38 7.91
N THR A 46 10.43 0.74 7.78
CA THR A 46 11.78 0.82 7.19
C THR A 46 12.88 0.41 8.17
N GLY A 47 12.55 0.24 9.46
CA GLY A 47 13.50 0.09 10.56
C GLY A 47 14.12 1.40 11.05
N ASN A 48 13.76 2.54 10.43
CA ASN A 48 14.35 3.84 10.71
C ASN A 48 13.29 4.83 11.22
N PRO A 49 13.62 5.69 12.21
CA PRO A 49 12.78 6.82 12.59
C PRO A 49 12.52 7.77 11.41
N TYR A 50 11.49 8.62 11.54
CA TYR A 50 11.09 9.66 10.58
C TYR A 50 10.49 9.18 9.26
N PHE A 51 10.47 7.87 8.99
CA PHE A 51 9.76 7.32 7.84
C PHE A 51 8.34 6.90 8.20
N SER A 52 7.39 7.23 7.33
CA SER A 52 6.00 6.86 7.52
C SER A 52 5.78 5.37 7.20
N THR A 53 4.61 4.84 7.59
CA THR A 53 4.20 3.49 7.17
C THR A 53 3.94 3.41 5.67
N ASP A 54 3.45 4.49 5.05
CA ASP A 54 3.27 4.54 3.60
C ASP A 54 4.63 4.45 2.88
N THR A 55 5.66 5.14 3.40
CA THR A 55 7.01 5.06 2.82
C THR A 55 7.59 3.65 2.97
N ALA A 56 7.35 3.00 4.10
CA ALA A 56 7.73 1.60 4.29
C ALA A 56 7.00 0.66 3.32
N ALA A 57 5.71 0.88 3.09
CA ALA A 57 4.92 0.08 2.15
C ALA A 57 5.43 0.25 0.71
N ALA A 58 5.66 1.49 0.27
CA ALA A 58 6.25 1.79 -1.04
C ALA A 58 7.62 1.13 -1.20
N LEU A 59 8.50 1.24 -0.20
CA LEU A 59 9.81 0.58 -0.21
C LEU A 59 9.70 -0.94 -0.38
N ARG A 60 8.89 -1.60 0.45
CA ARG A 60 8.75 -3.06 0.39
C ARG A 60 8.13 -3.52 -0.91
N ALA A 61 7.13 -2.80 -1.41
CA ALA A 61 6.49 -3.09 -2.68
C ALA A 61 7.47 -2.99 -3.85
N THR A 62 8.29 -1.94 -3.92
CA THR A 62 9.36 -1.81 -4.91
C THR A 62 10.37 -2.96 -4.80
N GLU A 63 10.83 -3.29 -3.59
CA GLU A 63 11.82 -4.36 -3.40
C GLU A 63 11.30 -5.73 -3.82
N ILE A 64 10.05 -6.07 -3.54
CA ILE A 64 9.47 -7.36 -3.95
C ILE A 64 9.01 -7.37 -5.41
N GLY A 65 9.05 -6.23 -6.11
CA GLY A 65 8.55 -6.09 -7.48
C GLY A 65 7.04 -6.26 -7.56
N ALA A 66 6.30 -5.63 -6.65
CA ALA A 66 4.84 -5.63 -6.67
C ALA A 66 4.31 -4.85 -7.88
N ASP A 67 3.17 -5.28 -8.43
CA ASP A 67 2.53 -4.62 -9.58
C ASP A 67 1.78 -3.33 -9.18
N VAL A 68 1.35 -3.22 -7.92
CA VAL A 68 0.58 -2.08 -7.40
C VAL A 68 0.70 -1.99 -5.88
N VAL A 69 0.70 -0.78 -5.33
CA VAL A 69 0.51 -0.52 -3.90
C VAL A 69 -0.95 -0.17 -3.63
N ILE A 70 -1.64 -1.02 -2.88
CA ILE A 70 -3.02 -0.74 -2.46
C ILE A 70 -3.00 -0.05 -1.10
N LYS A 71 -3.41 1.23 -1.07
CA LYS A 71 -3.64 1.98 0.14
C LYS A 71 -5.11 1.90 0.54
N ALA A 72 -5.41 1.02 1.49
CA ALA A 72 -6.74 0.85 2.03
C ALA A 72 -7.02 1.91 3.11
N THR A 73 -8.07 2.72 2.93
CA THR A 73 -8.40 3.84 3.83
C THR A 73 -9.86 3.82 4.28
N LYS A 74 -10.29 4.88 4.99
CA LYS A 74 -11.70 5.08 5.37
C LYS A 74 -12.53 5.80 4.31
N VAL A 75 -11.89 6.36 3.28
CA VAL A 75 -12.55 7.02 2.15
C VAL A 75 -12.39 6.15 0.90
N ASP A 76 -13.30 6.30 -0.04
CA ASP A 76 -13.41 5.48 -1.25
C ASP A 76 -12.58 6.00 -2.42
N GLY A 77 -11.56 6.83 -2.14
CA GLY A 77 -10.62 7.35 -3.12
C GLY A 77 -10.00 8.67 -2.67
N ILE A 78 -9.39 9.35 -3.63
CA ILE A 78 -8.76 10.66 -3.48
C ILE A 78 -9.73 11.72 -3.99
N TYR A 79 -9.89 12.79 -3.22
CA TYR A 79 -10.80 13.90 -3.52
C TYR A 79 -10.02 15.21 -3.69
N ASP A 80 -10.60 16.15 -4.43
CA ASP A 80 -10.06 17.51 -4.58
C ASP A 80 -10.03 18.32 -3.28
N SER A 81 -10.87 17.94 -2.32
CA SER A 81 -11.04 18.57 -1.01
C SER A 81 -11.59 17.53 -0.03
N ASP A 82 -11.52 17.79 1.28
CA ASP A 82 -11.99 16.84 2.30
C ASP A 82 -13.51 16.62 2.19
N PRO A 83 -14.00 15.42 1.78
CA PRO A 83 -15.43 15.18 1.56
C PRO A 83 -16.25 15.23 2.85
N LYS A 84 -15.60 15.16 4.02
CA LYS A 84 -16.27 15.32 5.32
C LYS A 84 -16.59 16.78 5.63
N LYS A 85 -15.83 17.71 5.05
CA LYS A 85 -15.97 19.16 5.29
C LYS A 85 -16.62 19.87 4.11
N ASN A 86 -16.41 19.36 2.89
CA ASN A 86 -16.97 19.90 1.66
C ASN A 86 -17.86 18.85 0.97
N PRO A 87 -19.20 18.99 1.06
CA PRO A 87 -20.13 18.12 0.35
C PRO A 87 -20.00 18.16 -1.17
N ALA A 88 -19.38 19.21 -1.74
CA ALA A 88 -19.12 19.35 -3.17
C ALA A 88 -17.77 18.75 -3.60
N ALA A 89 -17.07 18.05 -2.69
CA ALA A 89 -15.78 17.42 -3.01
C ALA A 89 -15.94 16.41 -4.15
N LYS A 90 -15.03 16.50 -5.14
CA LYS A 90 -15.04 15.62 -6.31
C LYS A 90 -13.97 14.56 -6.18
N LYS A 91 -14.39 13.30 -6.35
CA LYS A 91 -13.47 12.16 -6.39
C LYS A 91 -12.74 12.12 -7.73
N PHE A 92 -11.44 11.85 -7.70
CA PHE A 92 -10.68 11.51 -8.89
C PHE A 92 -10.82 10.02 -9.18
N GLU A 93 -11.06 9.63 -10.43
CA GLU A 93 -11.00 8.22 -10.84
C GLU A 93 -9.55 7.80 -11.10
N GLN A 94 -8.83 8.65 -11.82
CA GLN A 94 -7.41 8.47 -12.14
C GLN A 94 -6.67 9.79 -11.98
N MET A 95 -5.38 9.71 -11.65
CA MET A 95 -4.49 10.87 -11.67
C MET A 95 -3.03 10.46 -11.81
N THR A 96 -2.17 11.41 -12.15
CA THR A 96 -0.74 11.14 -12.21
C THR A 96 -0.06 11.27 -10.83
N HIS A 97 1.09 10.62 -10.61
CA HIS A 97 1.89 10.84 -9.40
C HIS A 97 2.27 12.32 -9.23
N ILE A 98 2.58 13.02 -10.33
CA ILE A 98 2.95 14.44 -10.30
C ILE A 98 1.75 15.33 -9.94
N ASP A 99 0.56 15.02 -10.44
CA ASP A 99 -0.67 15.73 -10.06
C ASP A 99 -0.97 15.55 -8.57
N PHE A 100 -0.74 14.35 -8.03
CA PHE A 100 -0.92 14.07 -6.61
C PHE A 100 0.00 14.96 -5.76
N LEU A 101 1.28 15.02 -6.12
CA LEU A 101 2.29 15.83 -5.42
C LEU A 101 1.98 17.33 -5.52
N ASN A 102 1.63 17.82 -6.71
CA ASN A 102 1.32 19.24 -6.95
C ASN A 102 0.09 19.70 -6.17
N ARG A 103 -0.94 18.85 -6.05
CA ARG A 103 -2.19 19.15 -5.33
C ARG A 103 -2.06 18.99 -3.81
N ARG A 104 -0.94 18.47 -3.30
CA ARG A 104 -0.66 18.26 -1.86
C ARG A 104 -1.79 17.49 -1.15
N LEU A 105 -2.31 16.46 -1.80
CA LEU A 105 -3.45 15.70 -1.29
C LEU A 105 -3.02 14.88 -0.06
N SER A 106 -3.79 14.97 1.03
CA SER A 106 -3.41 14.39 2.33
C SER A 106 -3.68 12.88 2.46
N VAL A 107 -3.70 12.16 1.34
CA VAL A 107 -4.03 10.72 1.35
C VAL A 107 -2.82 9.86 1.60
N MET A 108 -1.62 10.24 1.17
CA MET A 108 -0.36 9.50 1.32
C MET A 108 0.78 10.50 1.48
N ASP A 109 1.82 10.19 2.25
CA ASP A 109 2.94 11.12 2.37
C ASP A 109 3.70 11.29 1.04
N SER A 110 4.26 12.47 0.82
CA SER A 110 4.93 12.80 -0.44
C SER A 110 6.17 11.94 -0.71
N THR A 111 6.89 11.52 0.33
CA THR A 111 8.09 10.66 0.17
C THR A 111 7.70 9.29 -0.38
N ALA A 112 6.61 8.71 0.09
CA ALA A 112 6.11 7.44 -0.43
C ALA A 112 5.62 7.57 -1.88
N VAL A 113 4.91 8.65 -2.21
CA VAL A 113 4.44 8.90 -3.59
C VAL A 113 5.61 9.12 -4.54
N THR A 114 6.63 9.89 -4.14
CA THR A 114 7.86 10.06 -4.92
C THR A 114 8.57 8.73 -5.14
N LEU A 115 8.69 7.89 -4.09
CA LEU A 115 9.32 6.58 -4.22
C LEU A 115 8.56 5.68 -5.21
N CYS A 116 7.23 5.70 -5.18
CA CYS A 116 6.41 5.00 -6.16
C CYS A 116 6.60 5.55 -7.57
N MET A 117 6.62 6.88 -7.74
CA MET A 117 6.82 7.55 -9.03
C MET A 117 8.17 7.18 -9.67
N GLU A 118 9.26 7.25 -8.91
CA GLU A 118 10.61 6.91 -9.38
C GLU A 118 10.74 5.45 -9.83
N ASN A 119 9.92 4.56 -9.26
CA ASN A 119 9.92 3.13 -9.58
C ASN A 119 8.75 2.73 -10.49
N THR A 120 8.03 3.72 -11.05
CA THR A 120 6.89 3.49 -11.95
C THR A 120 5.82 2.57 -11.32
N LEU A 121 5.68 2.63 -9.99
CA LEU A 121 4.83 1.77 -9.18
C LEU A 121 3.45 2.44 -9.00
N PRO A 122 2.37 1.87 -9.56
CA PRO A 122 1.04 2.44 -9.40
C PRO A 122 0.55 2.36 -7.94
N ILE A 123 -0.30 3.31 -7.56
CA ILE A 123 -0.95 3.35 -6.26
C ILE A 123 -2.46 3.28 -6.46
N LEU A 124 -3.13 2.39 -5.74
CA LEU A 124 -4.59 2.32 -5.69
C LEU A 124 -5.09 2.72 -4.31
N VAL A 125 -5.90 3.77 -4.23
CA VAL A 125 -6.56 4.19 -2.98
C VAL A 125 -8.00 3.71 -2.99
N LEU A 126 -8.40 2.94 -1.98
CA LEU A 126 -9.77 2.42 -1.86
C LEU A 126 -10.30 2.46 -0.42
N ASN A 127 -11.61 2.26 -0.27
CA ASN A 127 -12.24 2.13 1.05
C ASN A 127 -12.13 0.69 1.55
N PHE A 128 -11.40 0.47 2.64
CA PHE A 128 -11.23 -0.85 3.23
C PHE A 128 -12.52 -1.42 3.85
N TRP A 129 -13.45 -0.55 4.25
CA TRP A 129 -14.69 -0.95 4.91
C TRP A 129 -15.76 -1.42 3.93
N ASP A 130 -15.57 -1.17 2.64
CA ASP A 130 -16.38 -1.77 1.59
C ASP A 130 -15.86 -3.21 1.34
N PRO A 131 -16.63 -4.25 1.68
CA PRO A 131 -16.20 -5.64 1.52
C PRO A 131 -15.92 -6.03 0.07
N GLN A 132 -16.47 -5.29 -0.91
CA GLN A 132 -16.28 -5.57 -2.33
C GLN A 132 -15.08 -4.82 -2.92
N ALA A 133 -14.62 -3.73 -2.29
CA ALA A 133 -13.63 -2.85 -2.88
C ALA A 133 -12.31 -3.57 -3.21
N LEU A 134 -11.76 -4.36 -2.27
CA LEU A 134 -10.49 -5.05 -2.50
C LEU A 134 -10.63 -6.14 -3.57
N THR A 135 -11.68 -6.96 -3.50
CA THR A 135 -11.87 -8.07 -4.45
C THR A 135 -12.22 -7.57 -5.85
N GLY A 136 -13.04 -6.51 -5.96
CA GLY A 136 -13.35 -5.85 -7.23
C GLY A 136 -12.13 -5.21 -7.86
N ALA A 137 -11.31 -4.51 -7.06
CA ALA A 137 -10.04 -3.95 -7.52
C ALA A 137 -9.09 -5.02 -8.10
N LEU A 138 -8.97 -6.17 -7.43
CA LEU A 138 -8.15 -7.30 -7.92
C LEU A 138 -8.70 -7.94 -9.21
N ARG A 139 -9.97 -7.72 -9.54
CA ARG A 139 -10.61 -8.15 -10.80
C ARG A 139 -10.53 -7.10 -11.91
N GLY A 140 -9.95 -5.93 -11.64
CA GLY A 140 -9.84 -4.83 -12.59
C GLY A 140 -11.08 -3.94 -12.67
N GLU A 141 -12.00 -4.03 -11.71
CA GLU A 141 -13.14 -3.11 -11.63
C GLU A 141 -12.66 -1.69 -11.26
N ALA A 142 -13.41 -0.67 -11.72
CA ALA A 142 -13.11 0.73 -11.43
C ALA A 142 -13.48 1.08 -9.97
N ILE A 143 -12.60 0.70 -9.05
CA ILE A 143 -12.71 0.98 -7.62
C ILE A 143 -11.70 2.05 -7.22
N GLY A 144 -12.10 2.98 -6.36
CA GLY A 144 -11.14 3.88 -5.74
C GLY A 144 -10.64 5.00 -6.65
N THR A 145 -9.39 5.39 -6.42
CA THR A 145 -8.61 6.26 -7.32
C THR A 145 -7.31 5.56 -7.67
N PHE A 146 -7.03 5.47 -8.97
CA PHE A 146 -5.79 4.90 -9.48
C PHE A 146 -4.77 6.00 -9.80
N VAL A 147 -3.59 5.92 -9.20
CA VAL A 147 -2.49 6.85 -9.40
C VAL A 147 -1.39 6.16 -10.19
N ASN A 148 -1.04 6.71 -11.35
CA ASN A 148 0.00 6.15 -12.23
C ASN A 148 0.85 7.26 -12.85
N SER A 149 1.80 6.90 -13.72
CA SER A 149 2.65 7.84 -14.48
C SER A 149 1.84 8.79 -15.36
#